data_AF-A0A7J9Q656-F1
#
_entry.id   AF-A0A7J9Q656-F1
#
_cell.length_a   1.000
_cell.length_b   1.000
_cell.length_c   1.000
_cell.angle_alpha   90.00
_cell.angle_beta   90.00
_cell.angle_gamma   90.00
#
_symmetry.space_group_name_H-M   'P 1'
#
loop_
_entity.id
_entity.type
_entity.pdbx_description
1 polymer ?
#
loop_
_entity_poly.entity_id
_entity_poly.type
_entity_poly.pdbx_seq_one_letter_code
_entity_poly.pdbx_strand_id
1 'polypeptide(L)'
;KCEKCNKETIFPVCEICGRKTKKLYYCNICGNIETNKCKHGEAKAYKTQSIDINHYFNAGLTALKIKTCPDLIKGVRGTSNKEHIPEHFIKGILRAEHDIYVNKDGTTRYDMTQLPITHFKPREIRTSIKKLKEMGYVKDIYGKEIENDGQVLEIKPQDIILPSCPDSAEAGADTVLFNIANFVDDLLVRFYGEKPYYNLKSPEDLAGQLVIALAPHTSAGIVCRIIGFSKTQGFYAHPMIHAATRRDCDGDEASVMLAMDAFLNFSRQFLPAHRGSTQDACLVLTSKLTPSEVDDMFFDLDVGWKYPLEFYEACNKYNNPRDLNLNQVSTRLGTINQYENMGYTHPVENINSGVLCSAYKAIPSMEDKLKGQMDLAEKIRAVDEAEVAAMVIDKHFIKDIKGNLRKFSIQQFRCVKCNKKFRRPPLIGKCDSCGNRIIFTISEGSIVKYLEPSISLANKYNVPAYLKQTLELTKRRVDDVFGKDKEKQEGLGKWFG
;
A
#
# COMPACT_ATOMS: atom_id res chain seq x y z
N LYS A 1 22.86 2.18 -29.13
CA LYS A 1 23.12 2.03 -30.58
C LYS A 1 23.31 0.56 -30.94
N CYS A 2 22.60 0.06 -31.95
CA CYS A 2 22.78 -1.30 -32.45
C CYS A 2 23.97 -1.36 -33.43
N GLU A 3 24.88 -2.32 -33.28
CA GLU A 3 26.02 -2.47 -34.21
C GLU A 3 25.60 -3.00 -35.58
N LYS A 4 24.57 -3.85 -35.64
CA LYS A 4 24.10 -4.45 -36.91
C LYS A 4 23.25 -3.48 -37.73
N CYS A 5 22.30 -2.81 -37.08
CA CYS A 5 21.35 -1.92 -37.78
C CYS A 5 21.80 -0.46 -37.80
N ASN A 6 22.88 -0.12 -37.08
CA ASN A 6 23.38 1.24 -36.88
C ASN A 6 22.35 2.25 -36.30
N LYS A 7 21.16 1.79 -35.93
CA LYS A 7 20.08 2.59 -35.35
C LYS A 7 20.29 2.85 -33.86
N GLU A 8 19.94 4.06 -33.44
CA GLU A 8 19.80 4.42 -32.03
C GLU A 8 18.43 3.93 -31.52
N THR A 9 18.42 3.36 -30.32
CA THR A 9 17.23 2.83 -29.66
C THR A 9 17.35 3.11 -28.17
N ILE A 10 16.21 3.19 -27.49
CA ILE A 10 16.13 3.42 -26.04
C ILE A 10 16.33 2.13 -25.22
N PHE A 11 16.34 0.96 -25.87
CA PHE A 11 16.43 -0.34 -25.22
C PHE A 11 17.83 -0.98 -25.30
N PRO A 12 18.18 -1.86 -24.34
CA PRO A 12 19.45 -2.60 -24.35
C PRO A 12 19.52 -3.68 -25.46
N VAL A 13 18.38 -4.02 -26.07
CA VAL A 13 18.27 -4.95 -27.19
C VAL A 13 17.55 -4.24 -28.34
N CYS A 14 18.08 -4.37 -29.56
CA CYS A 14 17.48 -3.74 -30.72
C CYS A 14 16.19 -4.44 -31.12
N GLU A 15 15.10 -3.68 -31.20
CA GLU A 15 13.76 -4.15 -31.54
C GLU A 15 13.62 -4.68 -32.97
N ILE A 16 14.57 -4.37 -33.86
CA ILE A 16 14.53 -4.80 -35.27
C ILE A 16 15.33 -6.10 -35.50
N CYS A 17 16.46 -6.28 -34.81
CA CYS A 17 17.39 -7.39 -35.09
C CYS A 17 17.73 -8.27 -33.89
N GLY A 18 17.23 -7.96 -32.69
CA GLY A 18 17.42 -8.75 -31.48
C GLY A 18 18.84 -8.73 -30.90
N ARG A 19 19.79 -7.95 -31.47
CA ARG A 19 21.15 -7.85 -30.93
C ARG A 19 21.25 -6.82 -29.81
N LYS A 20 22.15 -7.09 -28.85
CA LYS A 20 22.50 -6.16 -27.78
C LYS A 20 22.99 -4.82 -28.34
N THR A 21 22.59 -3.73 -27.70
CA THR A 21 22.96 -2.38 -28.09
C THR A 21 24.08 -1.87 -27.18
N LYS A 22 24.93 -0.99 -27.71
CA LYS A 22 25.92 -0.24 -26.94
C LYS A 22 25.31 1.02 -26.37
N LYS A 23 25.54 1.29 -25.08
CA LYS A 23 25.11 2.52 -24.40
C LYS A 23 25.90 3.71 -24.97
N LEU A 24 25.20 4.81 -25.22
CA LEU A 24 25.82 6.09 -25.59
C LEU A 24 25.63 7.08 -24.44
N TYR A 25 26.62 7.93 -24.25
CA TYR A 25 26.61 9.05 -23.31
C TYR A 25 26.45 10.35 -24.08
N TYR A 26 25.98 11.40 -23.42
CA TYR A 26 25.70 12.69 -24.03
C TYR A 26 26.56 13.80 -23.42
N CYS A 27 27.30 14.50 -24.26
CA CYS A 27 28.00 15.73 -23.94
C CYS A 27 27.27 16.91 -24.60
N ASN A 28 27.09 18.01 -23.87
CA ASN A 28 26.43 19.21 -24.39
C ASN A 28 27.14 19.84 -25.60
N ILE A 29 28.43 19.54 -25.81
CA ILE A 29 29.27 20.10 -26.88
C ILE A 29 29.52 19.06 -27.98
N CYS A 30 29.96 17.85 -27.62
CA CYS A 30 30.32 16.80 -28.58
C CYS A 30 29.13 15.95 -29.06
N GLY A 31 27.97 16.08 -28.44
CA GLY A 31 26.81 15.22 -28.74
C GLY A 31 26.96 13.81 -28.15
N ASN A 32 26.49 12.82 -28.89
CA ASN A 32 26.53 11.41 -28.48
C ASN A 32 27.97 10.85 -28.56
N ILE A 33 28.47 10.30 -27.47
CA ILE A 33 29.79 9.66 -27.36
C ILE A 33 29.68 8.26 -26.74
N GLU A 34 30.68 7.41 -26.93
CA GLU A 34 30.64 6.01 -26.44
C GLU A 34 31.12 5.86 -25.00
N THR A 35 31.84 6.86 -24.47
CA THR A 35 32.46 6.82 -23.13
C THR A 35 31.80 7.83 -22.20
N ASN A 36 31.83 7.56 -20.90
CA ASN A 36 31.35 8.51 -19.87
C ASN A 36 32.30 9.70 -19.64
N LYS A 37 33.51 9.66 -20.22
CA LYS A 37 34.52 10.71 -20.13
C LYS A 37 34.62 11.44 -21.46
N CYS A 38 34.32 12.74 -21.43
CA CYS A 38 34.57 13.66 -22.53
C CYS A 38 35.72 14.61 -22.16
N LYS A 39 36.36 15.22 -23.16
CA LYS A 39 37.31 16.33 -22.96
C LYS A 39 36.67 17.52 -22.22
N HIS A 40 35.34 17.63 -22.25
CA HIS A 40 34.56 18.70 -21.62
C HIS A 40 33.96 18.30 -20.26
N GLY A 41 34.43 17.20 -19.65
CA GLY A 41 33.96 16.70 -18.34
C GLY A 41 33.17 15.38 -18.44
N GLU A 42 32.46 15.04 -17.36
CA GLU A 42 31.63 13.84 -17.29
C GLU A 42 30.41 13.96 -18.20
N ALA A 43 30.23 12.99 -19.10
CA ALA A 43 29.10 12.92 -20.00
C ALA A 43 27.89 12.29 -19.32
N LYS A 44 26.71 12.82 -19.60
CA LYS A 44 25.44 12.35 -19.02
C LYS A 44 25.04 11.02 -19.64
N ALA A 45 24.42 10.13 -18.86
CA ALA A 45 23.91 8.86 -19.36
C ALA A 45 22.61 8.99 -20.18
N TYR A 46 22.04 10.20 -20.24
CA TYR A 46 20.75 10.48 -20.85
C TYR A 46 20.75 11.86 -21.52
N LYS A 47 19.78 12.06 -22.42
CA LYS A 47 19.49 13.35 -23.05
C LYS A 47 17.98 13.51 -23.23
N THR A 48 17.50 14.75 -23.27
CA THR A 48 16.13 15.04 -23.70
C THR A 48 16.06 14.84 -25.21
N GLN A 49 15.16 13.98 -25.66
CA GLN A 49 14.97 13.69 -27.07
C GLN A 49 13.49 13.43 -27.38
N SER A 50 13.10 13.64 -28.63
CA SER A 50 11.81 13.16 -29.13
C SER A 50 11.87 11.65 -29.32
N ILE A 51 10.86 10.95 -28.83
CA ILE A 51 10.75 9.49 -28.95
C ILE A 51 9.51 9.20 -29.79
N ASP A 52 9.69 8.50 -30.90
CA ASP A 52 8.58 8.00 -31.71
C ASP A 52 7.96 6.78 -31.02
N ILE A 53 6.93 7.03 -30.22
CA ILE A 53 6.25 5.96 -29.47
C ILE A 53 5.56 4.97 -30.40
N ASN A 54 5.08 5.40 -31.57
CA ASN A 54 4.36 4.53 -32.51
C ASN A 54 5.28 3.43 -33.05
N HIS A 55 6.54 3.77 -33.36
CA HIS A 55 7.55 2.79 -33.76
C HIS A 55 7.75 1.70 -32.69
N TYR A 56 8.02 2.09 -31.45
CA TYR A 56 8.25 1.13 -30.36
C TYR A 56 6.99 0.32 -30.00
N PHE A 57 5.82 0.96 -30.07
CA PHE A 57 4.53 0.32 -29.82
C PHE A 57 4.26 -0.78 -30.85
N ASN A 58 4.36 -0.45 -32.14
CA ASN A 58 4.13 -1.40 -33.24
C ASN A 58 5.17 -2.54 -33.25
N ALA A 59 6.43 -2.23 -32.94
CA ALA A 59 7.48 -3.24 -32.80
C ALA A 59 7.16 -4.21 -31.64
N GLY A 60 6.68 -3.69 -30.50
CA GLY A 60 6.24 -4.48 -29.36
C GLY A 60 5.06 -5.41 -29.68
N LEU A 61 4.03 -4.88 -30.35
CA LEU A 61 2.88 -5.69 -30.79
C LEU A 61 3.27 -6.79 -31.76
N THR A 62 4.16 -6.49 -32.70
CA THR A 62 4.68 -7.48 -33.66
C THR A 62 5.44 -8.58 -32.96
N ALA A 63 6.30 -8.23 -31.99
CA ALA A 63 7.07 -9.19 -31.20
C ALA A 63 6.15 -10.11 -30.36
N LEU A 64 5.12 -9.52 -29.74
CA LEU A 64 4.14 -10.25 -28.92
C LEU A 64 3.08 -11.00 -29.73
N LYS A 65 3.04 -10.80 -31.06
CA LYS A 65 2.03 -11.34 -31.99
C LYS A 65 0.59 -11.01 -31.58
N ILE A 66 0.38 -9.86 -30.94
CA ILE A 66 -0.95 -9.38 -30.52
C ILE A 66 -1.55 -8.51 -31.62
N LYS A 67 -2.87 -8.65 -31.84
CA LYS A 67 -3.64 -7.73 -32.69
C LYS A 67 -4.49 -6.73 -31.90
N THR A 68 -4.93 -7.10 -30.70
CA THR A 68 -5.82 -6.30 -29.84
C THR A 68 -5.09 -5.92 -28.56
N CYS A 69 -4.90 -4.63 -28.33
CA CYS A 69 -4.25 -4.08 -27.16
C CYS A 69 -5.30 -3.50 -26.21
N PRO A 70 -5.07 -3.48 -24.88
CA PRO A 70 -5.90 -2.73 -23.94
C PRO A 70 -6.04 -1.25 -24.34
N ASP A 71 -7.21 -0.67 -24.08
CA ASP A 71 -7.54 0.71 -24.44
C ASP A 71 -6.62 1.75 -23.77
N LEU A 72 -6.09 1.42 -22.59
CA LEU A 72 -5.28 2.32 -21.79
C LEU A 72 -4.06 1.62 -21.18
N ILE A 73 -2.87 2.04 -21.61
CA ILE A 73 -1.60 1.68 -20.97
C ILE A 73 -1.08 2.92 -20.25
N LYS A 74 -1.05 2.89 -18.92
CA LYS A 74 -0.53 3.99 -18.10
C LYS A 74 0.98 3.93 -18.03
N GLY A 75 1.65 5.03 -18.35
CA GLY A 75 3.09 5.21 -18.20
C GLY A 75 3.45 6.24 -17.14
N VAL A 76 4.76 6.39 -16.88
CA VAL A 76 5.29 7.47 -16.04
C VAL A 76 5.40 8.77 -16.83
N ARG A 77 5.18 9.92 -16.19
CA ARG A 77 5.38 11.25 -16.82
C ARG A 77 6.84 11.52 -17.20
N GLY A 78 7.76 10.90 -16.48
CA GLY A 78 9.20 10.97 -16.69
C GLY A 78 9.88 9.98 -15.75
N THR A 79 10.99 9.41 -16.20
CA THR A 79 11.77 8.48 -15.37
C THR A 79 12.49 9.26 -14.26
N SER A 80 12.51 8.71 -13.05
CA SER A 80 13.11 9.33 -11.86
C SER A 80 14.44 8.70 -11.43
N ASN A 81 14.85 7.62 -12.11
CA ASN A 81 16.10 6.94 -11.89
C ASN A 81 17.30 7.73 -12.42
N LYS A 82 18.48 7.49 -11.81
CA LYS A 82 19.72 8.25 -12.07
C LYS A 82 20.12 8.31 -13.54
N GLU A 83 19.88 7.23 -14.27
CA GLU A 83 20.30 7.09 -15.66
C GLU A 83 19.16 7.27 -16.67
N HIS A 84 17.94 7.57 -16.22
CA HIS A 84 16.75 7.68 -17.06
C HIS A 84 16.51 6.46 -17.98
N ILE A 85 16.88 5.27 -17.53
CA ILE A 85 16.64 4.01 -18.25
C ILE A 85 15.17 3.63 -18.10
N PRO A 86 14.40 3.50 -19.20
CA PRO A 86 13.02 3.04 -19.15
C PRO A 86 12.95 1.51 -19.03
N GLU A 87 11.87 1.00 -18.44
CA GLU A 87 11.52 -0.42 -18.57
C GLU A 87 11.13 -0.76 -20.01
N HIS A 88 11.32 -2.02 -20.41
CA HIS A 88 10.93 -2.47 -21.74
C HIS A 88 9.42 -2.39 -21.94
N PHE A 89 8.99 -1.73 -23.01
CA PHE A 89 7.58 -1.39 -23.25
C PHE A 89 6.63 -2.61 -23.30
N ILE A 90 7.12 -3.75 -23.83
CA ILE A 90 6.38 -5.03 -23.84
C ILE A 90 5.85 -5.41 -22.45
N LYS A 91 6.66 -5.20 -21.39
CA LYS A 91 6.21 -5.51 -20.02
C LYS A 91 4.99 -4.67 -19.67
N GLY A 92 4.95 -3.39 -20.05
CA GLY A 92 3.80 -2.51 -19.85
C GLY A 92 2.52 -2.96 -20.58
N ILE A 93 2.65 -3.49 -21.81
CA ILE A 93 1.50 -4.06 -22.55
C ILE A 93 0.95 -5.27 -21.79
N LEU A 94 1.82 -6.22 -21.44
CA LEU A 94 1.42 -7.44 -20.74
C LEU A 94 0.82 -7.12 -19.37
N ARG A 95 1.36 -6.15 -18.63
CA ARG A 95 0.78 -5.70 -17.35
C ARG A 95 -0.64 -5.16 -17.53
N ALA A 96 -0.89 -4.41 -18.61
CA ALA A 96 -2.23 -3.90 -18.91
C ALA A 96 -3.20 -5.00 -19.38
N GLU A 97 -2.73 -6.04 -20.09
CA GLU A 97 -3.55 -7.20 -20.45
C GLU A 97 -4.06 -7.96 -19.21
N HIS A 98 -3.24 -8.02 -18.16
CA HIS A 98 -3.55 -8.73 -16.90
C HIS A 98 -4.09 -7.80 -15.79
N ASP A 99 -4.36 -6.52 -16.09
CA ASP A 99 -4.78 -5.48 -15.12
C ASP A 99 -3.91 -5.42 -13.84
N ILE A 100 -2.59 -5.45 -14.02
CA ILE A 100 -1.63 -5.33 -12.91
C ILE A 100 -0.86 -4.01 -12.95
N TYR A 101 -0.51 -3.51 -11.77
CA TYR A 101 0.16 -2.23 -11.58
C TYR A 101 1.61 -2.44 -11.16
N VAL A 102 2.50 -1.51 -11.53
CA VAL A 102 3.93 -1.61 -11.25
C VAL A 102 4.37 -0.56 -10.24
N ASN A 103 5.27 -0.94 -9.33
CA ASN A 103 5.90 -0.03 -8.38
C ASN A 103 7.22 0.55 -8.94
N LYS A 104 7.81 1.51 -8.23
CA LYS A 104 9.01 2.27 -8.61
C LYS A 104 10.23 1.42 -8.98
N ASP A 105 10.30 0.19 -8.52
CA ASP A 105 11.44 -0.73 -8.72
C ASP A 105 11.19 -1.81 -9.79
N GLY A 106 10.02 -1.78 -10.45
CA GLY A 106 9.61 -2.74 -11.48
C GLY A 106 8.77 -3.92 -10.96
N THR A 107 8.67 -4.09 -9.63
CA THR A 107 7.87 -5.16 -9.00
C THR A 107 6.39 -4.79 -8.91
N THR A 108 5.53 -5.80 -8.81
CA THR A 108 4.12 -5.62 -8.42
C THR A 108 3.93 -6.03 -6.97
N ARG A 109 3.18 -5.23 -6.21
CA ARG A 109 2.98 -5.42 -4.77
C ARG A 109 1.51 -5.41 -4.42
N TYR A 110 1.18 -6.18 -3.39
CA TYR A 110 -0.10 -6.11 -2.71
C TYR A 110 0.13 -5.67 -1.27
N ASP A 111 -0.39 -4.50 -0.91
CA ASP A 111 -0.29 -3.93 0.43
C ASP A 111 -1.44 -4.41 1.33
N MET A 112 -1.13 -4.71 2.58
CA MET A 112 -2.06 -5.35 3.52
C MET A 112 -1.68 -5.05 4.97
N THR A 113 -2.68 -4.96 5.86
CA THR A 113 -2.45 -4.72 7.30
C THR A 113 -1.98 -5.99 7.99
N GLN A 114 -0.95 -5.91 8.82
CA GLN A 114 -0.36 -7.06 9.49
C GLN A 114 -1.20 -7.55 10.67
N LEU A 115 -1.47 -8.85 10.71
CA LEU A 115 -2.14 -9.50 11.85
C LEU A 115 -1.37 -10.77 12.27
N PRO A 116 -0.98 -10.90 13.54
CA PRO A 116 -0.28 -12.09 14.02
C PRO A 116 -1.25 -13.27 14.17
N ILE A 117 -0.78 -14.48 13.84
CA ILE A 117 -1.49 -15.73 14.10
C ILE A 117 -0.48 -16.83 14.43
N THR A 118 -0.80 -17.72 15.36
CA THR A 118 0.01 -18.92 15.65
C THR A 118 -0.70 -20.19 15.24
N HIS A 119 -2.03 -20.18 15.14
CA HIS A 119 -2.84 -21.34 14.87
C HIS A 119 -4.00 -21.02 13.92
N PHE A 120 -4.34 -21.97 13.06
CA PHE A 120 -5.45 -21.83 12.11
C PHE A 120 -6.17 -23.18 11.93
N LYS A 121 -7.39 -23.13 11.39
CA LYS A 121 -8.10 -24.33 10.91
C LYS A 121 -8.12 -24.35 9.39
N PRO A 122 -7.96 -25.51 8.71
CA PRO A 122 -7.99 -25.60 7.25
C PRO A 122 -9.21 -24.91 6.60
N ARG A 123 -10.39 -25.03 7.22
CA ARG A 123 -11.63 -24.41 6.74
C ARG A 123 -11.58 -22.88 6.67
N GLU A 124 -10.74 -22.25 7.50
CA GLU A 124 -10.65 -20.79 7.60
C GLU A 124 -9.87 -20.17 6.46
N ILE A 125 -8.96 -20.94 5.86
CA ILE A 125 -8.00 -20.47 4.85
C ILE A 125 -8.30 -21.02 3.44
N ARG A 126 -9.45 -21.69 3.29
CA ARG A 126 -9.95 -22.25 2.02
C ARG A 126 -8.96 -23.20 1.32
N THR A 127 -8.16 -23.93 2.10
CA THR A 127 -7.14 -24.84 1.55
C THR A 127 -7.44 -26.28 1.90
N SER A 128 -7.34 -27.17 0.91
CA SER A 128 -7.64 -28.59 1.11
C SER A 128 -6.61 -29.27 2.04
N ILE A 129 -7.07 -30.24 2.83
CA ILE A 129 -6.22 -31.04 3.72
C ILE A 129 -5.10 -31.73 2.93
N LYS A 130 -5.40 -32.22 1.72
CA LYS A 130 -4.39 -32.84 0.83
C LYS A 130 -3.24 -31.87 0.54
N LYS A 131 -3.56 -30.63 0.18
CA LYS A 131 -2.55 -29.59 -0.11
C LYS A 131 -1.75 -29.22 1.14
N LEU A 132 -2.41 -29.12 2.30
CA LEU A 132 -1.72 -28.88 3.58
C LEU A 132 -0.75 -30.00 3.94
N LYS A 133 -1.14 -31.27 3.71
CA LYS A 133 -0.25 -32.43 3.87
C LYS A 133 0.96 -32.37 2.94
N GLU A 134 0.77 -32.00 1.68
CA GLU A 134 1.88 -31.78 0.72
C GLU A 134 2.84 -30.66 1.19
N MET A 135 2.33 -29.65 1.89
CA MET A 135 3.12 -28.56 2.46
C MET A 135 3.80 -28.91 3.80
N GLY A 136 3.58 -30.12 4.33
CA GLY A 136 4.21 -30.62 5.55
C GLY A 136 3.40 -30.42 6.83
N TYR A 137 2.10 -30.13 6.72
CA TYR A 137 1.17 -30.17 7.85
C TYR A 137 0.59 -31.58 7.97
N VAL A 138 1.10 -32.37 8.92
CA VAL A 138 0.72 -33.78 9.09
C VAL A 138 -0.13 -34.01 10.34
N LYS A 139 0.16 -33.24 11.41
CA LYS A 139 -0.45 -33.40 12.72
C LYS A 139 -1.11 -32.10 13.19
N ASP A 140 -2.16 -32.24 13.99
CA ASP A 140 -2.77 -31.14 14.72
C ASP A 140 -2.04 -30.80 16.02
N ILE A 141 -2.52 -29.80 16.76
CA ILE A 141 -1.95 -29.36 18.04
C ILE A 141 -1.94 -30.45 19.13
N TYR A 142 -2.74 -31.52 18.99
CA TYR A 142 -2.79 -32.65 19.92
C TYR A 142 -1.95 -33.84 19.43
N GLY A 143 -1.21 -33.67 18.34
CA GLY A 143 -0.38 -34.70 17.73
C GLY A 143 -1.16 -35.76 16.94
N LYS A 144 -2.46 -35.56 16.68
CA LYS A 144 -3.29 -36.46 15.87
C LYS A 144 -3.14 -36.14 14.39
N GLU A 145 -3.28 -37.13 13.52
CA GLU A 145 -3.24 -36.89 12.07
C GLU A 145 -4.41 -35.99 11.62
N ILE A 146 -4.16 -35.20 10.58
CA ILE A 146 -5.19 -34.30 10.03
C ILE A 146 -6.14 -35.11 9.14
N GLU A 147 -7.40 -35.18 9.55
CA GLU A 147 -8.47 -35.92 8.91
C GLU A 147 -9.64 -35.01 8.52
N ASN A 148 -9.86 -33.92 9.27
CA ASN A 148 -10.94 -32.97 9.02
C ASN A 148 -10.45 -31.51 9.03
N ASP A 149 -11.30 -30.62 8.51
CA ASP A 149 -11.00 -29.20 8.31
C ASP A 149 -11.28 -28.32 9.54
N GLY A 150 -11.80 -28.92 10.62
CA GLY A 150 -12.03 -28.29 11.91
C GLY A 150 -10.87 -28.44 12.91
N GLN A 151 -9.88 -29.29 12.61
CA GLN A 151 -8.67 -29.44 13.41
C GLN A 151 -7.84 -28.16 13.40
N VAL A 152 -7.28 -27.83 14.56
CA VAL A 152 -6.42 -26.67 14.75
C VAL A 152 -4.98 -27.08 14.49
N LEU A 153 -4.31 -26.35 13.62
CA LEU A 153 -2.92 -26.56 13.21
C LEU A 153 -2.08 -25.38 13.67
N GLU A 154 -0.85 -25.65 14.12
CA GLU A 154 0.15 -24.62 14.38
C GLU A 154 0.78 -24.17 13.06
N ILE A 155 0.78 -22.86 12.79
CA ILE A 155 1.37 -22.29 11.57
C ILE A 155 2.89 -22.39 11.60
N LYS A 156 3.50 -22.80 10.49
CA LYS A 156 4.96 -22.81 10.40
C LYS A 156 5.50 -21.37 10.30
N PRO A 157 6.72 -21.10 10.81
CA PRO A 157 7.22 -19.73 10.95
C PRO A 157 7.22 -18.88 9.68
N GLN A 158 7.46 -19.43 8.49
CA GLN A 158 7.50 -18.68 7.21
C GLN A 158 6.26 -18.92 6.32
N ASP A 159 5.24 -19.59 6.87
CA ASP A 159 3.97 -19.77 6.17
C ASP A 159 3.03 -18.61 6.48
N ILE A 160 2.26 -18.20 5.46
CA ILE A 160 1.40 -17.01 5.53
C ILE A 160 0.04 -17.26 4.91
N ILE A 161 -0.96 -16.56 5.44
CA ILE A 161 -2.35 -16.58 5.00
C ILE A 161 -2.67 -15.16 4.52
N LEU A 162 -3.09 -15.06 3.25
CA LEU A 162 -3.28 -13.76 2.59
C LEU A 162 -4.75 -13.33 2.57
N PRO A 163 -5.04 -12.02 2.53
CA PRO A 163 -6.41 -11.52 2.56
C PRO A 163 -7.12 -11.69 1.22
N SER A 164 -8.36 -12.16 1.24
CA SER A 164 -9.28 -12.15 0.10
C SER A 164 -10.70 -11.90 0.63
N CYS A 165 -10.95 -10.61 0.89
CA CYS A 165 -12.18 -10.14 1.50
C CYS A 165 -13.28 -9.92 0.46
N PRO A 166 -14.42 -10.64 0.54
CA PRO A 166 -15.52 -10.48 -0.41
C PRO A 166 -16.29 -9.16 -0.22
N ASP A 167 -16.23 -8.57 0.97
CA ASP A 167 -16.97 -7.35 1.33
C ASP A 167 -16.16 -6.07 1.06
N SER A 168 -14.90 -6.21 0.61
CA SER A 168 -14.08 -5.07 0.20
C SER A 168 -14.39 -4.66 -1.23
N ALA A 169 -14.35 -3.36 -1.51
CA ALA A 169 -14.41 -2.85 -2.88
C ALA A 169 -13.10 -3.11 -3.66
N GLU A 170 -12.01 -3.39 -2.93
CA GLU A 170 -10.69 -3.69 -3.48
C GLU A 170 -10.56 -5.19 -3.77
N ALA A 171 -9.85 -5.54 -4.84
CA ALA A 171 -9.62 -6.94 -5.19
C ALA A 171 -8.81 -7.67 -4.10
N GLY A 172 -9.17 -8.93 -3.83
CA GLY A 172 -8.43 -9.80 -2.93
C GLY A 172 -7.03 -10.15 -3.44
N ALA A 173 -6.13 -10.52 -2.53
CA ALA A 173 -4.77 -10.92 -2.87
C ALA A 173 -4.75 -12.17 -3.75
N ASP A 174 -5.74 -13.05 -3.63
CA ASP A 174 -5.92 -14.21 -4.50
C ASP A 174 -6.04 -13.81 -5.97
N THR A 175 -6.94 -12.88 -6.29
CA THR A 175 -7.18 -12.39 -7.65
C THR A 175 -5.97 -11.65 -8.19
N VAL A 176 -5.41 -10.74 -7.39
CA VAL A 176 -4.28 -9.92 -7.82
C VAL A 176 -3.02 -10.77 -8.04
N LEU A 177 -2.67 -11.67 -7.11
CA LEU A 177 -1.50 -12.54 -7.27
C LEU A 177 -1.69 -13.56 -8.39
N PHE A 178 -2.91 -14.04 -8.63
CA PHE A 178 -3.20 -14.91 -9.77
C PHE A 178 -2.95 -14.19 -11.10
N ASN A 179 -3.39 -12.94 -11.23
CA ASN A 179 -3.11 -12.12 -12.41
C ASN A 179 -1.60 -11.86 -12.60
N ILE A 180 -0.85 -11.65 -11.51
CA ILE A 180 0.61 -11.50 -11.56
C ILE A 180 1.27 -12.81 -12.00
N ALA A 181 0.79 -13.97 -11.52
CA ALA A 181 1.31 -15.27 -11.95
C ALA A 181 1.12 -15.49 -13.46
N ASN A 182 -0.08 -15.19 -13.98
CA ASN A 182 -0.38 -15.26 -15.42
C ASN A 182 0.47 -14.28 -16.23
N PHE A 183 0.68 -13.06 -15.72
CA PHE A 183 1.60 -12.11 -16.33
C PHE A 183 3.04 -12.64 -16.38
N VAL A 184 3.53 -13.25 -15.29
CA VAL A 184 4.89 -13.82 -15.25
C VAL A 184 5.03 -14.94 -16.29
N ASP A 185 4.03 -15.81 -16.41
CA ASP A 185 4.04 -16.90 -17.39
C ASP A 185 4.02 -16.36 -18.83
N ASP A 186 3.14 -15.41 -19.13
CA ASP A 186 3.10 -14.75 -20.43
C ASP A 186 4.40 -14.01 -20.75
N LEU A 187 5.00 -13.36 -19.75
CA LEU A 187 6.28 -12.69 -19.90
C LEU A 187 7.40 -13.69 -20.22
N LEU A 188 7.43 -14.84 -19.52
CA LEU A 188 8.39 -15.91 -19.80
C LEU A 188 8.20 -16.47 -21.21
N VAL A 189 6.99 -16.81 -21.62
CA VAL A 189 6.70 -17.43 -22.91
C VAL A 189 6.88 -16.45 -24.07
N ARG A 190 6.28 -15.27 -23.98
CA ARG A 190 6.10 -14.37 -25.12
C ARG A 190 7.24 -13.38 -25.28
N PHE A 191 7.93 -13.03 -24.20
CA PHE A 191 9.06 -12.11 -24.25
C PHE A 191 10.42 -12.80 -24.08
N TYR A 192 10.53 -13.74 -23.13
CA TYR A 192 11.81 -14.44 -22.88
C TYR A 192 11.97 -15.73 -23.70
N GLY A 193 10.89 -16.31 -24.24
CA GLY A 193 10.93 -17.56 -25.00
C GLY A 193 11.14 -18.80 -24.13
N GLU A 194 10.81 -18.71 -22.84
CA GLU A 194 10.95 -19.77 -21.84
C GLU A 194 9.61 -20.47 -21.56
N LYS A 195 9.65 -21.59 -20.84
CA LYS A 195 8.43 -22.28 -20.39
C LYS A 195 7.72 -21.46 -19.30
N PRO A 196 6.38 -21.56 -19.18
CA PRO A 196 5.67 -20.98 -18.05
C PRO A 196 6.17 -21.59 -16.74
N TYR A 197 6.20 -20.78 -15.68
CA TYR A 197 6.70 -21.18 -14.36
C TYR A 197 5.55 -21.61 -13.43
N TYR A 198 4.51 -20.79 -13.32
CA TYR A 198 3.44 -21.01 -12.37
C TYR A 198 2.37 -21.97 -12.92
N ASN A 199 1.89 -21.71 -14.13
CA ASN A 199 0.87 -22.48 -14.85
C ASN A 199 -0.35 -22.81 -13.98
N LEU A 200 -0.84 -21.82 -13.22
CA LEU A 200 -1.96 -21.96 -12.30
C LEU A 200 -3.27 -21.99 -13.08
N LYS A 201 -4.22 -22.83 -12.65
CA LYS A 201 -5.55 -22.90 -13.27
C LYS A 201 -6.57 -22.07 -12.51
N SER A 202 -6.40 -21.95 -11.20
CA SER A 202 -7.27 -21.15 -10.35
C SER A 202 -6.49 -20.47 -9.22
N PRO A 203 -7.08 -19.45 -8.55
CA PRO A 203 -6.43 -18.76 -7.44
C PRO A 203 -6.06 -19.69 -6.26
N GLU A 204 -6.77 -20.80 -6.07
CA GLU A 204 -6.47 -21.79 -5.04
C GLU A 204 -5.10 -22.47 -5.27
N ASP A 205 -4.62 -22.53 -6.52
CA ASP A 205 -3.31 -23.10 -6.86
C ASP A 205 -2.14 -22.21 -6.39
N LEU A 206 -2.41 -20.97 -5.94
CA LEU A 206 -1.41 -20.11 -5.29
C LEU A 206 -0.91 -20.70 -3.96
N ALA A 207 -1.68 -21.59 -3.32
CA ALA A 207 -1.22 -22.29 -2.12
C ALA A 207 0.02 -23.16 -2.45
N GLY A 208 1.10 -22.91 -1.72
CA GLY A 208 2.42 -23.51 -1.90
C GLY A 208 3.41 -22.63 -2.68
N GLN A 209 2.96 -21.53 -3.31
CA GLN A 209 3.84 -20.61 -4.02
C GLN A 209 4.64 -19.73 -3.06
N LEU A 210 5.84 -19.36 -3.48
CA LEU A 210 6.72 -18.48 -2.72
C LEU A 210 6.46 -17.01 -3.05
N VAL A 211 6.41 -16.21 -2.00
CA VAL A 211 6.31 -14.75 -2.07
C VAL A 211 7.41 -14.12 -1.23
N ILE A 212 7.64 -12.84 -1.45
CA ILE A 212 8.53 -12.02 -0.64
C ILE A 212 7.67 -11.02 0.12
N ALA A 213 7.69 -11.11 1.44
CA ALA A 213 7.10 -10.10 2.32
C ALA A 213 8.10 -8.97 2.53
N LEU A 214 7.65 -7.73 2.37
CA LEU A 214 8.47 -6.53 2.55
C LEU A 214 7.66 -5.46 3.26
N ALA A 215 8.17 -5.00 4.40
CA ALA A 215 7.60 -3.89 5.15
C ALA A 215 8.08 -2.53 4.60
N PRO A 216 7.25 -1.47 4.69
CA PRO A 216 7.68 -0.11 4.46
C PRO A 216 8.91 0.27 5.29
N HIS A 217 9.70 1.22 4.82
CA HIS A 217 10.95 1.70 5.40
C HIS A 217 12.06 0.66 5.55
N THR A 218 11.86 -0.58 5.09
CA THR A 218 12.87 -1.65 5.08
C THR A 218 13.41 -1.93 3.67
N SER A 219 14.47 -2.72 3.57
CA SER A 219 15.05 -3.15 2.28
C SER A 219 15.45 -4.63 2.23
N ALA A 220 15.13 -5.38 3.29
CA ALA A 220 15.31 -6.81 3.37
C ALA A 220 13.93 -7.47 3.27
N GLY A 221 13.69 -8.16 2.17
CA GLY A 221 12.47 -8.96 2.00
C GLY A 221 12.65 -10.34 2.64
N ILE A 222 11.55 -10.94 3.09
CA ILE A 222 11.55 -12.27 3.69
C ILE A 222 10.81 -13.22 2.77
N VAL A 223 11.42 -14.35 2.46
CA VAL A 223 10.78 -15.38 1.66
C VAL A 223 9.75 -16.10 2.53
N CYS A 224 8.51 -16.12 2.06
CA CYS A 224 7.38 -16.74 2.71
C CYS A 224 6.67 -17.68 1.74
N ARG A 225 5.89 -18.62 2.26
CA ARG A 225 5.07 -19.54 1.47
C ARG A 225 3.60 -19.32 1.76
N ILE A 226 2.80 -19.13 0.70
CA ILE A 226 1.35 -18.98 0.83
C ILE A 226 0.76 -20.34 1.22
N ILE A 227 -0.02 -20.40 2.30
CA ILE A 227 -0.73 -21.63 2.69
C ILE A 227 -2.23 -21.55 2.48
N GLY A 228 -2.79 -20.35 2.23
CA GLY A 228 -4.21 -20.16 1.93
C GLY A 228 -4.64 -18.71 2.01
N PHE A 229 -5.95 -18.49 1.93
CA PHE A 229 -6.56 -17.16 1.92
C PHE A 229 -7.70 -17.02 2.93
N SER A 230 -7.61 -16.02 3.80
CA SER A 230 -8.69 -15.63 4.71
C SER A 230 -9.73 -14.76 3.99
N LYS A 231 -10.90 -14.58 4.59
CA LYS A 231 -11.91 -13.60 4.16
C LYS A 231 -11.69 -12.22 4.76
N THR A 232 -10.65 -12.05 5.57
CA THR A 232 -10.32 -10.77 6.22
C THR A 232 -9.51 -9.89 5.27
N GLN A 233 -9.22 -8.65 5.69
CA GLN A 233 -8.30 -7.73 5.00
C GLN A 233 -6.87 -7.79 5.57
N GLY A 234 -6.60 -8.74 6.47
CA GLY A 234 -5.33 -8.83 7.17
C GLY A 234 -4.36 -9.85 6.58
N PHE A 235 -3.08 -9.50 6.65
CA PHE A 235 -1.94 -10.37 6.42
C PHE A 235 -1.68 -11.22 7.66
N TYR A 236 -2.18 -12.45 7.64
CA TYR A 236 -1.97 -13.38 8.74
C TYR A 236 -0.65 -14.11 8.58
N ALA A 237 0.25 -13.94 9.55
CA ALA A 237 1.52 -14.63 9.59
C ALA A 237 1.93 -14.93 11.03
N HIS A 238 2.86 -15.87 11.18
CA HIS A 238 3.51 -16.11 12.45
C HIS A 238 4.12 -14.81 13.01
N PRO A 239 4.02 -14.48 14.31
CA PRO A 239 4.55 -13.22 14.87
C PRO A 239 6.04 -12.97 14.54
N MET A 240 6.83 -14.05 14.45
CA MET A 240 8.23 -14.02 13.99
C MET A 240 8.41 -13.39 12.60
N ILE A 241 7.46 -13.55 11.66
CA ILE A 241 7.52 -12.91 10.34
C ILE A 241 7.37 -11.41 10.48
N HIS A 242 6.37 -10.97 11.24
CA HIS A 242 6.13 -9.55 11.47
C HIS A 242 7.34 -8.90 12.15
N ALA A 243 7.86 -9.52 13.22
CA ALA A 243 9.07 -9.07 13.90
C ALA A 243 10.30 -9.05 12.97
N ALA A 244 10.47 -10.07 12.13
CA ALA A 244 11.56 -10.11 11.16
C ALA A 244 11.45 -9.01 10.09
N THR A 245 10.22 -8.60 9.75
CA THR A 245 9.96 -7.42 8.91
C THR A 245 10.10 -6.09 9.66
N ARG A 246 10.53 -6.09 10.93
CA ARG A 246 10.66 -4.91 11.81
C ARG A 246 9.33 -4.21 12.07
N ARG A 247 8.37 -4.98 12.57
CA ARG A 247 6.98 -4.59 12.74
C ARG A 247 6.38 -5.13 14.02
N ASP A 248 5.51 -4.31 14.62
CA ASP A 248 4.98 -4.52 15.97
C ASP A 248 3.51 -4.97 15.96
N CYS A 249 2.91 -5.04 14.76
CA CYS A 249 1.50 -5.37 14.55
C CYS A 249 0.51 -4.43 15.25
N ASP A 250 0.86 -3.15 15.40
CA ASP A 250 0.04 -2.11 16.04
C ASP A 250 -0.82 -1.31 15.03
N GLY A 251 -1.09 -1.90 13.86
CA GLY A 251 -1.76 -1.25 12.72
C GLY A 251 -0.85 -1.04 11.52
N ASP A 252 0.39 -1.52 11.59
CA ASP A 252 1.34 -1.53 10.49
C ASP A 252 0.85 -2.27 9.24
N GLU A 253 1.35 -1.82 8.09
CA GLU A 253 1.14 -2.44 6.79
C GLU A 253 2.43 -3.12 6.31
N ALA A 254 2.24 -4.21 5.55
CA ALA A 254 3.29 -4.88 4.80
C ALA A 254 2.81 -5.18 3.38
N SER A 255 3.78 -5.41 2.50
CA SER A 255 3.52 -5.75 1.11
C SER A 255 4.01 -7.15 0.80
N VAL A 256 3.33 -7.86 -0.10
CA VAL A 256 3.82 -9.11 -0.68
C VAL A 256 4.00 -8.97 -2.18
N MET A 257 5.00 -9.66 -2.72
CA MET A 257 5.26 -9.79 -4.15
C MET A 257 5.56 -11.25 -4.47
N LEU A 258 5.10 -11.76 -5.62
CA LEU A 258 5.45 -13.10 -6.07
C LEU A 258 6.98 -13.18 -6.28
N ALA A 259 7.62 -14.25 -5.80
CA ALA A 259 9.07 -14.35 -5.84
C ALA A 259 9.63 -14.26 -7.27
N MET A 260 8.98 -14.92 -8.23
CA MET A 260 9.41 -14.89 -9.63
C MET A 260 9.19 -13.53 -10.30
N ASP A 261 8.12 -12.80 -9.95
CA ASP A 261 7.90 -11.43 -10.41
C ASP A 261 9.06 -10.52 -9.95
N ALA A 262 9.42 -10.61 -8.66
CA ALA A 262 10.53 -9.86 -8.11
C ALA A 262 11.84 -10.19 -8.84
N PHE A 263 12.15 -11.47 -9.07
CA PHE A 263 13.39 -11.85 -9.76
C PHE A 263 13.48 -11.38 -11.21
N LEU A 264 12.37 -11.38 -11.95
CA LEU A 264 12.36 -11.00 -13.37
C LEU A 264 12.29 -9.49 -13.59
N ASN A 265 11.59 -8.77 -12.70
CA ASN A 265 11.18 -7.40 -12.97
C ASN A 265 11.86 -6.36 -12.08
N PHE A 266 12.42 -6.76 -10.93
CA PHE A 266 13.18 -5.85 -10.09
C PHE A 266 14.49 -5.40 -10.78
N SER A 267 14.80 -4.10 -10.68
CA SER A 267 16.14 -3.60 -10.96
C SER A 267 16.50 -2.39 -10.12
N ARG A 268 17.72 -2.42 -9.54
CA ARG A 268 18.30 -1.24 -8.87
C ARG A 268 18.41 -0.03 -9.80
N GLN A 269 18.47 -0.24 -11.11
CA GLN A 269 18.52 0.84 -12.10
C GLN A 269 17.18 1.58 -12.23
N PHE A 270 16.06 1.03 -11.75
CA PHE A 270 14.77 1.71 -11.76
C PHE A 270 14.55 2.57 -10.51
N LEU A 271 15.34 2.36 -9.45
CA LEU A 271 15.20 3.11 -8.21
C LEU A 271 15.46 4.62 -8.44
N PRO A 272 14.64 5.50 -7.81
CA PRO A 272 14.83 6.94 -7.91
C PRO A 272 16.23 7.39 -7.46
N ALA A 273 16.71 8.52 -8.00
CA ALA A 273 18.04 9.04 -7.66
C ALA A 273 18.10 9.87 -6.35
N HIS A 274 16.96 10.09 -5.68
CA HIS A 274 16.86 10.93 -4.48
C HIS A 274 17.19 10.16 -3.19
N ARG A 275 17.55 10.89 -2.11
CA ARG A 275 17.82 10.28 -0.79
C ARG A 275 16.58 9.52 -0.29
N GLY A 276 16.79 8.33 0.25
CA GLY A 276 15.71 7.44 0.73
C GLY A 276 15.10 6.55 -0.34
N SER A 277 15.54 6.63 -1.61
CA SER A 277 14.97 5.83 -2.71
C SER A 277 15.16 4.33 -2.60
N THR A 278 16.13 3.90 -1.80
CA THR A 278 16.42 2.48 -1.51
C THR A 278 15.53 1.90 -0.43
N GLN A 279 14.84 2.75 0.34
CA GLN A 279 13.82 2.29 1.28
C GLN A 279 12.60 1.80 0.50
N ASP A 280 11.97 0.75 1.03
CA ASP A 280 10.88 0.01 0.39
C ASP A 280 11.31 -0.71 -0.88
N ALA A 281 12.60 -0.99 -1.11
CA ALA A 281 13.04 -1.80 -2.24
C ALA A 281 13.66 -3.09 -1.72
N CYS A 282 13.28 -4.24 -2.29
CA CYS A 282 13.82 -5.53 -1.88
C CYS A 282 15.27 -5.69 -2.38
N LEU A 283 16.24 -5.14 -1.64
CA LEU A 283 17.66 -5.18 -1.99
C LEU A 283 18.34 -6.49 -1.58
N VAL A 284 17.84 -7.10 -0.50
CA VAL A 284 18.35 -8.35 0.06
C VAL A 284 17.17 -9.24 0.42
N LEU A 285 17.37 -10.56 0.35
CA LEU A 285 16.38 -11.55 0.72
C LEU A 285 16.87 -12.42 1.87
N THR A 286 16.03 -12.57 2.88
CA THR A 286 16.20 -13.53 3.97
C THR A 286 15.40 -14.79 3.65
N SER A 287 16.11 -15.90 3.41
CA SER A 287 15.48 -17.18 3.04
C SER A 287 15.13 -18.04 4.25
N LYS A 288 15.85 -17.90 5.37
CA LYS A 288 15.63 -18.65 6.60
C LYS A 288 15.50 -17.68 7.77
N LEU A 289 14.45 -17.83 8.56
CA LEU A 289 14.28 -17.06 9.78
C LEU A 289 15.03 -17.67 10.96
N THR A 290 15.82 -16.82 11.63
CA THR A 290 16.49 -17.14 12.88
C THR A 290 15.82 -16.32 13.99
N PRO A 291 15.15 -16.95 14.98
CA PRO A 291 14.44 -16.23 16.04
C PRO A 291 15.31 -15.25 16.81
N SER A 292 16.59 -15.57 17.05
CA SER A 292 17.51 -14.68 17.75
C SER A 292 17.88 -13.40 16.99
N GLU A 293 17.57 -13.31 15.69
CA GLU A 293 17.90 -12.17 14.84
C GLU A 293 16.70 -11.24 14.59
N VAL A 294 15.50 -11.66 15.01
CA VAL A 294 14.29 -10.84 14.88
C VAL A 294 14.21 -9.80 16.00
N ASP A 295 13.20 -8.95 15.91
CA ASP A 295 12.95 -7.90 16.88
C ASP A 295 12.64 -8.44 18.29
N ASP A 296 13.03 -7.69 19.32
CA ASP A 296 13.01 -8.17 20.72
C ASP A 296 11.58 -8.24 21.29
N MET A 297 10.63 -7.47 20.76
CA MET A 297 9.22 -7.56 21.14
C MET A 297 8.64 -8.97 20.93
N PHE A 298 9.16 -9.73 19.96
CA PHE A 298 8.75 -11.12 19.77
C PHE A 298 9.11 -12.02 20.96
N PHE A 299 10.17 -11.68 21.70
CA PHE A 299 10.66 -12.49 22.82
C PHE A 299 9.73 -12.46 24.03
N ASP A 300 8.95 -11.38 24.16
CA ASP A 300 8.00 -11.18 25.26
C ASP A 300 6.64 -11.85 25.03
N LEU A 301 6.44 -12.53 23.89
CA LEU A 301 5.20 -13.22 23.58
C LEU A 301 5.00 -14.44 24.50
N ASP A 302 3.87 -14.44 25.21
CA ASP A 302 3.41 -15.58 26.00
C ASP A 302 2.98 -16.75 25.10
N VAL A 303 3.57 -17.92 25.33
CA VAL A 303 3.35 -19.13 24.52
C VAL A 303 2.87 -20.32 25.35
N GLY A 304 2.31 -20.04 26.53
CA GLY A 304 1.66 -21.02 27.39
C GLY A 304 0.22 -21.31 26.98
N TRP A 305 -0.24 -22.55 27.17
CA TRP A 305 -1.64 -22.95 26.94
C TRP A 305 -2.62 -22.40 27.98
N LYS A 306 -2.11 -22.04 29.17
CA LYS A 306 -2.86 -21.43 30.26
C LYS A 306 -1.92 -20.60 31.11
N TYR A 307 -2.44 -19.52 31.69
CA TYR A 307 -1.72 -18.79 32.71
C TYR A 307 -1.74 -19.57 34.04
N PRO A 308 -0.64 -19.56 34.79
CA PRO A 308 -0.55 -20.23 36.09
C PRO A 308 -1.33 -19.44 37.16
N LEU A 309 -1.67 -20.06 38.30
CA LEU A 309 -2.46 -19.40 39.36
C LEU A 309 -1.72 -18.18 39.93
N GLU A 310 -0.40 -18.31 40.07
CA GLU A 310 0.54 -17.32 40.57
C GLU A 310 0.46 -16.01 39.78
N PHE A 311 0.18 -16.08 38.47
CA PHE A 311 -0.03 -14.90 37.63
C PHE A 311 -1.24 -14.09 38.10
N TYR A 312 -2.39 -14.76 38.30
CA TYR A 312 -3.62 -14.10 38.74
C TYR A 312 -3.50 -13.51 40.14
N GLU A 313 -2.83 -14.22 41.06
CA GLU A 313 -2.58 -13.74 42.42
C GLU A 313 -1.65 -12.51 42.43
N ALA A 314 -0.65 -12.47 41.56
CA ALA A 314 0.26 -11.35 41.42
C ALA A 314 -0.42 -10.12 40.79
N CYS A 315 -1.35 -10.32 39.83
CA CYS A 315 -2.18 -9.24 39.30
C CYS A 315 -3.03 -8.57 40.40
N ASN A 316 -3.60 -9.35 41.33
CA ASN A 316 -4.37 -8.81 42.45
C ASN A 316 -3.52 -7.95 43.41
N LYS A 317 -2.20 -8.18 43.44
CA LYS A 317 -1.23 -7.42 44.25
C LYS A 317 -0.61 -6.25 43.49
N TYR A 318 -0.97 -6.04 42.22
CA TYR A 318 -0.36 -5.02 41.34
C TYR A 318 1.17 -5.15 41.23
N ASN A 319 1.68 -6.38 41.22
CA ASN A 319 3.11 -6.63 41.05
C ASN A 319 3.62 -6.17 39.68
N ASN A 320 4.93 -5.91 39.58
CA ASN A 320 5.54 -5.60 38.29
C ASN A 320 5.53 -6.85 37.38
N PRO A 321 5.14 -6.75 36.10
CA PRO A 321 5.16 -7.87 35.17
C PRO A 321 6.52 -8.58 35.07
N ARG A 322 7.63 -7.84 35.25
CA ARG A 322 8.99 -8.40 35.18
C ARG A 322 9.34 -9.36 36.33
N ASP A 323 8.59 -9.32 37.43
CA ASP A 323 8.84 -10.17 38.59
C ASP A 323 8.24 -11.58 38.42
N LEU A 324 7.46 -11.80 37.35
CA LEU A 324 6.79 -13.06 37.04
C LEU A 324 7.52 -13.80 35.91
N ASN A 325 7.86 -15.06 36.17
CA ASN A 325 8.44 -15.94 35.17
C ASN A 325 7.33 -16.70 34.44
N LEU A 326 6.91 -16.20 33.29
CA LEU A 326 5.96 -16.86 32.40
C LEU A 326 6.67 -17.64 31.28
N ASN A 327 5.95 -18.58 30.66
CA ASN A 327 6.47 -19.30 29.50
C ASN A 327 6.38 -18.41 28.26
N GLN A 328 7.45 -17.66 28.02
CA GLN A 328 7.61 -16.73 26.92
C GLN A 328 8.55 -17.29 25.84
N VAL A 329 8.50 -16.73 24.64
CA VAL A 329 9.42 -17.09 23.54
C VAL A 329 10.88 -16.94 23.96
N SER A 330 11.21 -15.89 24.72
CA SER A 330 12.55 -15.63 25.27
C SER A 330 13.16 -16.87 25.96
N THR A 331 12.35 -17.60 26.73
CA THR A 331 12.77 -18.80 27.48
C THR A 331 13.05 -20.02 26.59
N ARG A 332 12.63 -19.99 25.32
CA ARG A 332 12.75 -21.10 24.36
C ARG A 332 13.85 -20.86 23.32
N LEU A 333 14.44 -19.67 23.26
CA LEU A 333 15.48 -19.33 22.30
C LEU A 333 16.67 -20.31 22.39
N GLY A 334 17.20 -20.73 21.23
CA GLY A 334 18.29 -21.70 21.15
C GLY A 334 17.87 -23.16 21.36
N THR A 335 16.61 -23.44 21.67
CA THR A 335 16.05 -24.80 21.74
C THR A 335 15.33 -25.17 20.44
N ILE A 336 14.94 -26.45 20.31
CA ILE A 336 14.14 -26.92 19.16
C ILE A 336 12.76 -26.26 19.14
N ASN A 337 12.19 -26.00 20.33
CA ASN A 337 10.86 -25.41 20.53
C ASN A 337 10.79 -23.89 20.22
N GLN A 338 11.85 -23.29 19.67
CA GLN A 338 11.82 -21.89 19.24
C GLN A 338 10.95 -21.65 18.00
N TYR A 339 10.63 -22.72 17.25
CA TYR A 339 9.86 -22.66 16.00
C TYR A 339 8.48 -23.33 16.08
N GLU A 340 8.19 -24.08 17.14
CA GLU A 340 7.02 -24.95 17.26
C GLU A 340 6.57 -25.12 18.72
N ASN A 341 5.40 -25.72 18.90
CA ASN A 341 4.73 -25.96 20.17
C ASN A 341 4.37 -24.67 20.94
N MET A 342 4.00 -23.61 20.24
CA MET A 342 3.46 -22.41 20.85
C MET A 342 2.03 -22.67 21.33
N GLY A 343 1.71 -22.29 22.56
CA GLY A 343 0.36 -22.38 23.10
C GLY A 343 -0.45 -21.11 22.85
N TYR A 344 -1.77 -21.22 23.01
CA TYR A 344 -2.68 -20.07 23.11
C TYR A 344 -3.70 -20.33 24.21
N THR A 345 -4.28 -19.27 24.78
CA THR A 345 -5.19 -19.36 25.93
C THR A 345 -6.67 -19.42 25.54
N HIS A 346 -7.08 -18.69 24.51
CA HIS A 346 -8.48 -18.56 24.11
C HIS A 346 -8.71 -19.09 22.69
N PRO A 347 -9.52 -20.15 22.51
CA PRO A 347 -9.88 -20.63 21.19
C PRO A 347 -10.91 -19.70 20.54
N VAL A 348 -10.79 -19.53 19.23
CA VAL A 348 -11.82 -18.89 18.40
C VAL A 348 -12.50 -19.92 17.51
N GLU A 349 -13.76 -19.69 17.18
CA GLU A 349 -14.49 -20.58 16.26
C GLU A 349 -13.98 -20.46 14.83
N ASN A 350 -13.81 -19.24 14.34
CA ASN A 350 -13.32 -18.92 13.00
C ASN A 350 -12.65 -17.53 12.99
N ILE A 351 -11.42 -17.44 12.46
CA ILE A 351 -10.71 -16.16 12.29
C ILE A 351 -11.41 -15.17 11.34
N ASN A 352 -12.33 -15.67 10.51
CA ASN A 352 -13.13 -14.89 9.57
C ASN A 352 -14.47 -14.45 10.18
N SER A 353 -14.75 -14.76 11.44
CA SER A 353 -15.97 -14.30 12.10
C SER A 353 -15.86 -12.82 12.44
N GLY A 354 -16.87 -12.04 12.06
CA GLY A 354 -16.98 -10.62 12.42
C GLY A 354 -17.21 -9.71 11.20
N VAL A 355 -16.97 -8.42 11.41
CA VAL A 355 -17.10 -7.40 10.36
C VAL A 355 -15.83 -7.42 9.50
N LEU A 356 -15.94 -7.92 8.27
CA LEU A 356 -14.81 -8.09 7.35
C LEU A 356 -14.37 -6.78 6.68
N CYS A 357 -15.27 -5.80 6.60
CA CYS A 357 -14.98 -4.47 6.06
C CYS A 357 -15.55 -3.38 6.96
N SER A 358 -14.68 -2.46 7.38
CA SER A 358 -15.08 -1.33 8.23
C SER A 358 -16.08 -0.44 7.51
N ALA A 359 -17.16 -0.06 8.21
CA ALA A 359 -18.13 0.92 7.73
C ALA A 359 -17.47 2.26 7.33
N TYR A 360 -16.31 2.59 7.92
CA TYR A 360 -15.55 3.77 7.54
C TYR A 360 -15.10 3.78 6.06
N LYS A 361 -14.80 2.61 5.49
CA LYS A 361 -14.46 2.46 4.06
C LYS A 361 -15.70 2.57 3.17
N ALA A 362 -16.84 2.06 3.62
CA ALA A 362 -18.09 2.04 2.85
C ALA A 362 -18.79 3.41 2.77
N ILE A 363 -18.68 4.24 3.81
CA ILE A 363 -19.33 5.55 3.86
C ILE A 363 -18.50 6.58 3.07
N PRO A 364 -19.04 7.22 2.00
CA PRO A 364 -18.26 8.12 1.15
C PRO A 364 -18.13 9.54 1.72
N SER A 365 -19.17 10.04 2.40
CA SER A 365 -19.23 11.42 2.88
C SER A 365 -18.60 11.57 4.26
N MET A 366 -17.82 12.64 4.46
CA MET A 366 -17.30 13.01 5.77
C MET A 366 -18.44 13.31 6.76
N GLU A 367 -19.51 13.96 6.29
CA GLU A 367 -20.66 14.29 7.13
C GLU A 367 -21.33 13.02 7.68
N ASP A 368 -21.49 12.00 6.84
CA ASP A 368 -22.07 10.72 7.26
C ASP A 368 -21.12 9.94 8.18
N LYS A 369 -19.81 10.02 7.96
CA LYS A 369 -18.80 9.47 8.89
C LYS A 369 -18.89 10.13 10.26
N LEU A 370 -19.03 11.46 10.30
CA LEU A 370 -19.19 12.21 11.53
C LEU A 370 -20.49 11.85 12.25
N LYS A 371 -21.61 11.77 11.51
CA LYS A 371 -22.89 11.33 12.06
C LYS A 371 -22.78 9.92 12.66
N GLY A 372 -22.16 8.98 11.94
CA GLY A 372 -21.93 7.62 12.43
C GLY A 372 -21.05 7.58 13.67
N GLN A 373 -19.97 8.38 13.72
CA GLN A 373 -19.13 8.51 14.90
C GLN A 373 -19.91 9.05 16.11
N MET A 374 -20.74 10.07 15.91
CA MET A 374 -21.53 10.66 17.00
C MET A 374 -22.70 9.77 17.44
N ASP A 375 -23.35 9.05 16.53
CA ASP A 375 -24.37 8.04 16.85
C ASP A 375 -23.80 6.91 17.71
N LEU A 376 -22.54 6.51 17.46
CA LEU A 376 -21.83 5.59 18.34
C LEU A 376 -21.53 6.23 19.71
N ALA A 377 -21.10 7.49 19.75
CA ALA A 377 -20.84 8.20 21.00
C ALA A 377 -22.11 8.27 21.88
N GLU A 378 -23.27 8.57 21.30
CA GLU A 378 -24.56 8.61 22.02
C GLU A 378 -24.99 7.22 22.56
N LYS A 379 -24.54 6.13 21.95
CA LYS A 379 -24.88 4.76 22.35
C LYS A 379 -23.94 4.17 23.41
N ILE A 380 -22.69 4.63 23.47
CA ILE A 380 -21.64 4.02 24.28
C ILE A 380 -21.56 4.71 25.64
N ARG A 381 -21.91 3.99 26.71
CA ARG A 381 -21.86 4.49 28.09
C ARG A 381 -20.49 5.03 28.54
N ALA A 382 -19.40 4.50 27.99
CA ALA A 382 -18.03 4.88 28.37
C ALA A 382 -17.52 6.14 27.64
N VAL A 383 -18.29 6.71 26.71
CA VAL A 383 -17.88 7.83 25.87
C VAL A 383 -18.69 9.06 26.25
N ASP A 384 -18.01 10.20 26.47
CA ASP A 384 -18.64 11.51 26.64
C ASP A 384 -18.82 12.17 25.26
N GLU A 385 -20.07 12.33 24.83
CA GLU A 385 -20.41 12.89 23.53
C GLU A 385 -19.97 14.35 23.37
N ALA A 386 -19.99 15.15 24.44
CA ALA A 386 -19.58 16.54 24.40
C ALA A 386 -18.06 16.66 24.25
N GLU A 387 -17.31 15.79 24.92
CA GLU A 387 -15.85 15.73 24.79
C GLU A 387 -15.43 15.26 23.39
N VAL A 388 -16.08 14.23 22.83
CA VAL A 388 -15.82 13.76 21.46
C VAL A 388 -16.10 14.87 20.45
N ALA A 389 -17.25 15.55 20.54
CA ALA A 389 -17.59 16.67 19.67
C ALA A 389 -16.54 17.80 19.77
N ALA A 390 -16.12 18.16 20.99
CA ALA A 390 -15.10 19.17 21.22
C ALA A 390 -13.75 18.78 20.61
N MET A 391 -13.32 17.53 20.77
CA MET A 391 -12.07 17.01 20.20
C MET A 391 -12.07 17.05 18.68
N VAL A 392 -13.17 16.61 18.04
CA VAL A 392 -13.30 16.62 16.58
C VAL A 392 -13.18 18.05 16.03
N ILE A 393 -13.88 19.00 16.66
CA ILE A 393 -13.86 20.40 16.22
C ILE A 393 -12.47 21.01 16.43
N ASP A 394 -11.87 20.86 17.62
CA ASP A 394 -10.60 21.51 17.96
C ASP A 394 -9.40 20.91 17.20
N LYS A 395 -9.34 19.58 17.08
CA LYS A 395 -8.18 18.90 16.49
C LYS A 395 -8.26 18.84 14.98
N HIS A 396 -9.44 18.74 14.39
CA HIS A 396 -9.59 18.57 12.94
C HIS A 396 -10.19 19.82 12.29
N PHE A 397 -11.47 20.10 12.52
CA PHE A 397 -12.20 21.06 11.67
C PHE A 397 -11.69 22.49 11.80
N ILE A 398 -11.52 23.00 13.02
CA ILE A 398 -11.12 24.40 13.21
C ILE A 398 -9.70 24.67 12.69
N LYS A 399 -8.81 23.69 12.82
CA LYS A 399 -7.43 23.77 12.31
C LYS A 399 -7.42 23.75 10.78
N ASP A 400 -8.24 22.91 10.16
CA ASP A 400 -8.34 22.84 8.71
C ASP A 400 -8.93 24.13 8.12
N ILE A 401 -10.04 24.64 8.69
CA ILE A 401 -10.67 25.90 8.27
C ILE A 401 -9.68 27.06 8.38
N LYS A 402 -9.08 27.27 9.56
CA LYS A 402 -8.11 28.36 9.76
C LYS A 402 -6.87 28.21 8.89
N GLY A 403 -6.38 26.97 8.72
CA GLY A 403 -5.23 26.65 7.90
C GLY A 403 -5.48 26.95 6.42
N ASN A 404 -6.61 26.50 5.88
CA ASN A 404 -7.00 26.73 4.49
C ASN A 404 -7.32 28.21 4.24
N LEU A 405 -8.00 28.90 5.17
CA LEU A 405 -8.25 30.33 5.08
C LEU A 405 -6.95 31.14 5.04
N ARG A 406 -5.98 30.83 5.91
CA ARG A 406 -4.65 31.47 5.88
C ARG A 406 -3.93 31.20 4.56
N LYS A 407 -3.94 29.94 4.09
CA LYS A 407 -3.29 29.57 2.82
C LYS A 407 -3.97 30.23 1.62
N PHE A 408 -5.28 30.42 1.65
CA PHE A 408 -6.05 31.08 0.60
C PHE A 408 -5.56 32.52 0.34
N SER A 409 -5.27 33.29 1.39
CA SER A 409 -4.75 34.66 1.25
C SER A 409 -3.34 34.74 0.66
N ILE A 410 -2.55 33.66 0.74
CA ILE A 410 -1.15 33.61 0.25
C ILE A 410 -0.95 32.64 -0.92
N GLN A 411 -2.05 32.15 -1.51
CA GLN A 411 -2.00 31.05 -2.46
C GLN A 411 -1.33 31.44 -3.78
N GLN A 412 -0.89 30.42 -4.51
CA GLN A 412 -0.50 30.56 -5.92
C GLN A 412 -1.68 30.25 -6.82
N PHE A 413 -1.57 30.64 -8.08
CA PHE A 413 -2.56 30.40 -9.11
C PHE A 413 -2.00 29.43 -10.13
N ARG A 414 -2.85 28.60 -10.75
CA ARG A 414 -2.41 27.67 -11.79
C ARG A 414 -3.23 27.79 -13.07
N CYS A 415 -2.59 27.62 -14.21
CA CYS A 415 -3.30 27.46 -15.47
C CYS A 415 -3.91 26.06 -15.58
N VAL A 416 -5.16 25.96 -16.07
CA VAL A 416 -5.88 24.68 -16.23
C VAL A 416 -5.19 23.73 -17.22
N LYS A 417 -4.62 24.26 -18.32
CA LYS A 417 -4.05 23.44 -19.40
C LYS A 417 -2.58 23.11 -19.17
N CYS A 418 -1.73 24.12 -19.00
CA CYS A 418 -0.27 23.92 -18.92
C CYS A 418 0.25 23.72 -17.48
N ASN A 419 -0.60 23.83 -16.45
CA ASN A 419 -0.21 23.76 -15.03
C ASN A 419 0.91 24.73 -14.60
N LYS A 420 1.22 25.75 -15.41
CA LYS A 420 2.13 26.83 -15.02
C LYS A 420 1.58 27.53 -13.78
N LYS A 421 2.44 27.69 -12.77
CA LYS A 421 2.11 28.33 -11.49
C LYS A 421 2.51 29.80 -11.54
N PHE A 422 1.63 30.63 -11.01
CA PHE A 422 1.80 32.08 -10.93
C PHE A 422 1.68 32.51 -9.47
N ARG A 423 2.62 33.32 -8.98
CA ARG A 423 2.49 33.96 -7.66
C ARG A 423 1.37 35.00 -7.65
N ARG A 424 1.17 35.71 -8.76
CA ARG A 424 0.10 36.68 -8.98
C ARG A 424 -0.49 36.46 -10.37
N PRO A 425 -1.82 36.55 -10.55
CA PRO A 425 -2.41 36.42 -11.87
C PRO A 425 -1.93 37.58 -12.76
N PRO A 426 -1.55 37.32 -14.03
CA PRO A 426 -1.29 38.38 -15.00
C PRO A 426 -2.51 39.29 -15.14
N LEU A 427 -2.29 40.60 -15.33
CA LEU A 427 -3.37 41.59 -15.50
C LEU A 427 -4.30 41.27 -16.67
N ILE A 428 -3.81 40.52 -17.67
CA ILE A 428 -4.60 40.06 -18.82
C ILE A 428 -5.65 38.98 -18.44
N GLY A 429 -5.60 38.45 -17.21
CA GLY A 429 -6.53 37.42 -16.70
C GLY A 429 -6.35 36.03 -17.30
N LYS A 430 -5.40 35.85 -18.23
CA LYS A 430 -5.11 34.60 -18.94
C LYS A 430 -3.66 34.18 -18.75
N CYS A 431 -3.40 32.89 -18.95
CA CYS A 431 -2.05 32.35 -18.95
C CYS A 431 -1.24 32.93 -20.11
N ASP A 432 -0.09 33.52 -19.80
CA ASP A 432 0.87 34.06 -20.75
C ASP A 432 1.42 33.02 -21.75
N SER A 433 1.50 31.74 -21.36
CA SER A 433 2.07 30.69 -22.21
C SER A 433 1.05 29.97 -23.10
N CYS A 434 -0.23 29.92 -22.71
CA CYS A 434 -1.23 29.12 -23.47
C CYS A 434 -2.62 29.77 -23.60
N GLY A 435 -2.77 31.03 -23.17
CA GLY A 435 -4.01 31.81 -23.29
C GLY A 435 -5.20 31.31 -22.47
N ASN A 436 -5.04 30.22 -21.70
CA ASN A 436 -6.13 29.61 -20.95
C ASN A 436 -6.38 30.29 -19.59
N ARG A 437 -7.55 30.01 -19.01
CA ARG A 437 -7.96 30.52 -17.70
C ARG A 437 -7.00 30.08 -16.59
N ILE A 438 -6.85 30.98 -15.63
CA ILE A 438 -6.08 30.78 -14.40
C ILE A 438 -7.09 30.56 -13.28
N ILE A 439 -6.83 29.56 -12.43
CA ILE A 439 -7.70 29.20 -11.32
C ILE A 439 -6.93 29.29 -10.00
N PHE A 440 -7.69 29.50 -8.92
CA PHE A 440 -7.20 29.35 -7.56
C PHE A 440 -6.69 27.93 -7.32
N THR A 441 -5.67 27.80 -6.46
CA THR A 441 -5.21 26.48 -6.01
C THR A 441 -6.02 25.97 -4.82
N ILE A 442 -6.57 26.89 -4.02
CA ILE A 442 -7.50 26.61 -2.92
C ILE A 442 -8.81 27.33 -3.25
N SER A 443 -9.89 26.56 -3.38
CA SER A 443 -11.23 27.12 -3.62
C SER A 443 -11.90 27.54 -2.31
N GLU A 444 -12.78 28.53 -2.38
CA GLU A 444 -13.64 28.93 -1.26
C GLU A 444 -14.40 27.75 -0.63
N GLY A 445 -15.01 26.91 -1.48
CA GLY A 445 -15.76 25.73 -1.01
C GLY A 445 -14.94 24.77 -0.17
N SER A 446 -13.61 24.69 -0.36
CA SER A 446 -12.74 23.86 0.48
C SER A 446 -12.57 24.38 1.91
N ILE A 447 -12.77 25.69 2.14
CA ILE A 447 -12.68 26.34 3.44
C ILE A 447 -14.03 26.27 4.16
N VAL A 448 -15.12 26.52 3.44
CA VAL A 448 -16.48 26.60 4.02
C VAL A 448 -17.04 25.21 4.34
N LYS A 449 -16.55 24.15 3.67
CA LYS A 449 -17.05 22.77 3.77
C LYS A 449 -17.35 22.29 5.20
N TYR A 450 -16.52 22.64 6.18
CA TYR A 450 -16.64 22.16 7.56
C TYR A 450 -17.20 23.19 8.54
N LEU A 451 -17.42 24.43 8.11
CA LEU A 451 -17.79 25.52 9.01
C LEU A 451 -19.18 25.32 9.61
N GLU A 452 -20.20 25.14 8.76
CA GLU A 452 -21.58 24.92 9.22
C GLU A 452 -21.76 23.59 9.98
N PRO A 453 -21.20 22.45 9.52
CA PRO A 453 -21.21 21.22 10.32
C PRO A 453 -20.57 21.38 11.70
N SER A 454 -19.47 22.13 11.81
CA SER A 454 -18.81 22.37 13.10
C SER A 454 -19.68 23.17 14.07
N ILE A 455 -20.39 24.19 13.56
CA ILE A 455 -21.29 25.02 14.37
C ILE A 455 -22.51 24.21 14.82
N SER A 456 -23.10 23.44 13.89
CA SER A 456 -24.22 22.54 14.20
C SER A 456 -23.84 21.54 15.29
N LEU A 457 -22.66 20.92 15.17
CA LEU A 457 -22.14 19.97 16.15
C LEU A 457 -21.88 20.63 17.53
N ALA A 458 -21.26 21.80 17.53
CA ALA A 458 -20.99 22.57 18.75
C ALA A 458 -22.27 22.93 19.51
N ASN A 459 -23.34 23.26 18.79
CA ASN A 459 -24.63 23.60 19.37
C ASN A 459 -25.37 22.36 19.88
N LYS A 460 -25.39 21.27 19.11
CA LYS A 460 -26.08 20.02 19.49
C LYS A 460 -25.53 19.42 20.78
N TYR A 461 -24.20 19.32 20.90
CA TYR A 461 -23.55 18.66 22.03
C TYR A 461 -23.06 19.61 23.13
N ASN A 462 -23.52 20.87 23.10
CA ASN A 462 -23.21 21.89 24.09
C ASN A 462 -21.72 21.97 24.50
N VAL A 463 -20.83 22.01 23.51
CA VAL A 463 -19.37 22.06 23.72
C VAL A 463 -18.93 23.33 24.48
N PRO A 464 -17.70 23.37 25.05
CA PRO A 464 -17.22 24.51 25.85
C PRO A 464 -17.39 25.87 25.15
N ALA A 465 -17.77 26.89 25.93
CA ALA A 465 -18.08 28.24 25.41
C ALA A 465 -16.94 28.85 24.59
N TYR A 466 -15.69 28.61 24.98
CA TYR A 466 -14.50 29.05 24.23
C TYR A 466 -14.50 28.54 22.78
N LEU A 467 -14.84 27.27 22.59
CA LEU A 467 -14.85 26.65 21.27
C LEU A 467 -15.97 27.22 20.40
N LYS A 468 -17.16 27.43 20.98
CA LYS A 468 -18.30 28.10 20.32
C LYS A 468 -17.92 29.52 19.86
N GLN A 469 -17.32 30.31 20.74
CA GLN A 469 -16.83 31.66 20.41
C GLN A 469 -15.75 31.63 19.32
N THR A 470 -14.86 30.65 19.37
CA THR A 470 -13.79 30.52 18.36
C THR A 470 -14.35 30.16 16.98
N LEU A 471 -15.36 29.30 16.91
CA LEU A 471 -16.07 28.99 15.67
C LEU A 471 -16.79 30.22 15.11
N GLU A 472 -17.49 30.98 15.96
CA GLU A 472 -18.18 32.20 15.57
C GLU A 472 -17.20 33.27 15.03
N LEU A 473 -16.07 33.47 15.70
CA LEU A 473 -15.00 34.37 15.20
C LEU A 473 -14.41 33.87 13.87
N THR A 474 -14.29 32.55 13.71
CA THR A 474 -13.80 31.97 12.46
C THR A 474 -14.80 32.17 11.34
N LYS A 475 -16.11 32.00 11.61
CA LYS A 475 -17.18 32.28 10.65
C LYS A 475 -17.18 33.72 10.19
N ARG A 476 -17.14 34.68 11.12
CA ARG A 476 -17.04 36.12 10.79
C ARG A 476 -15.86 36.42 9.86
N ARG A 477 -14.70 35.83 10.15
CA ARG A 477 -13.51 36.02 9.31
C ARG A 477 -13.66 35.41 7.91
N VAL A 478 -14.37 34.30 7.77
CA VAL A 478 -14.69 33.71 6.46
C VAL A 478 -15.63 34.65 5.71
N ASP A 479 -16.69 35.11 6.36
CA ASP A 479 -17.67 36.05 5.78
C ASP A 479 -17.03 37.39 5.37
N ASP A 480 -16.06 37.90 6.14
CA ASP A 480 -15.34 39.13 5.81
C ASP A 480 -14.47 38.98 4.55
N VAL A 481 -13.94 37.77 4.30
CA VAL A 481 -13.04 37.49 3.16
C VAL A 481 -13.81 37.19 1.88
N PHE A 482 -14.87 36.40 1.97
CA PHE A 482 -15.64 35.95 0.80
C PHE A 482 -16.89 36.79 0.54
N GLY A 483 -17.29 37.61 1.52
CA GLY A 483 -18.60 38.23 1.57
C GLY A 483 -19.64 37.26 2.13
N LYS A 484 -20.74 37.81 2.62
CA LYS A 484 -21.94 37.01 2.88
C LYS A 484 -22.58 36.66 1.54
N ASP A 485 -23.17 35.47 1.45
CA ASP A 485 -24.05 35.14 0.33
C ASP A 485 -25.04 36.29 0.14
N LYS A 486 -25.21 36.75 -1.10
CA LYS A 486 -26.22 37.77 -1.41
C LYS A 486 -27.55 37.27 -0.86
N GLU A 487 -28.18 38.04 0.01
CA GLU A 487 -29.52 37.76 0.50
C GLU A 487 -30.41 37.45 -0.72
N LYS A 488 -30.73 36.16 -0.92
CA LYS A 488 -31.77 35.80 -1.87
C LYS A 488 -33.05 36.26 -1.22
N GLN A 489 -33.69 37.26 -1.83
CA GLN A 489 -35.02 37.68 -1.43
C GLN A 489 -35.96 36.47 -1.53
N GLU A 490 -36.23 35.85 -0.39
CA GLU A 490 -37.23 34.79 -0.29
C GLU A 490 -38.61 35.45 -0.17
N GLY A 491 -39.58 34.92 -0.92
CA GLY A 491 -40.96 35.40 -0.81
C GLY A 491 -41.55 35.07 0.55
N LEU A 492 -42.36 35.98 1.11
CA LEU A 492 -43.09 35.82 2.38
C LEU A 492 -43.83 34.48 2.52
N GLY A 493 -44.27 33.87 1.41
CA GLY A 493 -44.94 32.57 1.40
C GLY A 493 -44.09 31.38 1.88
N LYS A 494 -42.76 31.52 1.95
CA LYS A 494 -41.86 30.47 2.46
C LYS A 494 -41.73 30.48 3.99
N TRP A 495 -42.13 31.59 4.63
CA TRP A 495 -42.18 31.74 6.10
C TRP A 495 -43.56 31.39 6.67
N PHE A 496 -44.61 31.44 5.86
CA PHE A 496 -45.99 31.13 6.23
C PHE A 496 -46.51 29.82 5.58
N GLY A 497 -45.62 28.94 5.16
CA GLY A 497 -45.94 27.61 4.61
C GLY A 497 -45.47 26.50 5.53
#